data_AF-A0A542YRE4-F1
#
_entry.id   AF-A0A542YRE4-F1
#
_cell.length_a   1.000
_cell.length_b   1.000
_cell.length_c   1.000
_cell.angle_alpha   90.00
_cell.angle_beta   90.00
_cell.angle_gamma   90.00
#
_symmetry.space_group_name_H-M   'P 1'
#
loop_
_entity.id
_entity.type
_entity.pdbx_description
1 polymer ?
#
loop_
_entity_poly.entity_id
_entity_poly.type
_entity_poly.pdbx_seq_one_letter_code
_entity_poly.pdbx_strand_id
1 'polypeptide(L)'
;MTSASAPTPQQLTRGRVAAGLVALEAMAIAGFAVFYLVELVLGEGQDPMIVIMSVVTMLVFVVGLGYVAAGLRRRHPRAQAPAIAFNGLLVPLGIALFQFAPAWLAATVLIAAVVTIVSVIGMGRLD
;
A
#
# COMPACT_ATOMS: atom_id res chain seq x y z
N MET A 1 27.32 9.41 -20.81
CA MET A 1 26.03 9.91 -20.28
C MET A 1 24.94 9.49 -21.26
N THR A 2 24.30 8.35 -21.02
CA THR A 2 23.14 7.93 -21.82
C THR A 2 22.00 8.90 -21.54
N SER A 3 21.58 9.67 -22.54
CA SER A 3 20.39 10.51 -22.46
C SER A 3 19.20 9.63 -22.07
N ALA A 4 18.71 9.74 -20.84
CA ALA A 4 17.55 9.00 -20.39
C ALA A 4 16.38 9.34 -21.33
N SER A 5 15.98 8.37 -22.14
CA SER A 5 14.85 8.53 -23.05
C SER A 5 13.62 8.94 -22.25
N ALA A 6 12.90 9.95 -22.72
CA ALA A 6 11.70 10.43 -22.04
C ALA A 6 10.70 9.28 -21.80
N PRO A 7 10.05 9.21 -20.63
CA PRO A 7 9.14 8.11 -20.30
C PRO A 7 7.94 8.07 -21.25
N THR A 8 7.57 6.85 -21.65
CA THR A 8 6.43 6.65 -22.56
C THR A 8 5.09 6.93 -21.87
N PRO A 9 4.01 7.25 -22.60
CA PRO A 9 2.68 7.45 -22.03
C PRO A 9 2.21 6.26 -21.17
N GLN A 10 2.52 5.03 -21.59
CA GLN A 10 2.18 3.82 -20.85
C GLN A 10 2.93 3.75 -19.50
N GLN A 11 4.22 4.11 -19.47
CA GLN A 11 5.00 4.15 -18.23
C GLN A 11 4.48 5.22 -17.26
N LEU A 12 3.98 6.35 -17.77
CA LEU A 12 3.33 7.39 -16.95
C LEU A 12 2.02 6.89 -16.36
N THR A 13 1.16 6.26 -17.17
CA THR A 13 -0.10 5.68 -16.69
C THR A 13 0.13 4.62 -15.63
N ARG A 14 1.08 3.71 -15.85
CA ARG A 14 1.45 2.68 -14.86
C ARG A 14 1.96 3.28 -13.55
N GLY A 15 2.77 4.34 -13.63
CA GLY A 15 3.21 5.08 -12.44
C GLY A 15 2.06 5.74 -11.67
N ARG A 16 1.07 6.28 -12.38
CA ARG A 16 -0.15 6.84 -11.76
C ARG A 16 -1.02 5.76 -11.12
N VAL A 17 -1.19 4.62 -11.78
CA VAL A 17 -1.93 3.46 -11.23
C VAL A 17 -1.25 2.97 -9.96
N ALA A 18 0.06 2.71 -10.01
CA ALA A 18 0.84 2.30 -8.84
C ALA A 18 0.73 3.30 -7.68
N ALA A 19 0.90 4.59 -7.96
CA ALA A 19 0.74 5.64 -6.95
C ALA A 19 -0.68 5.70 -6.37
N GLY A 20 -1.70 5.47 -7.20
CA GLY A 20 -3.10 5.43 -6.78
C GLY A 20 -3.40 4.24 -5.88
N LEU A 21 -2.90 3.05 -6.22
CA LEU A 21 -3.10 1.84 -5.43
C LEU A 21 -2.39 1.92 -4.08
N VAL A 22 -1.14 2.37 -4.05
CA VAL A 22 -0.42 2.58 -2.77
C VAL A 22 -1.10 3.65 -1.90
N ALA A 23 -1.67 4.71 -2.52
CA ALA A 23 -2.45 5.69 -1.78
C ALA A 23 -3.74 5.07 -1.21
N LEU A 24 -4.41 4.19 -1.95
CA LEU A 24 -5.59 3.47 -1.49
C LEU A 24 -5.27 2.52 -0.34
N GLU A 25 -4.14 1.81 -0.39
CA GLU A 25 -3.62 0.99 0.71
C GLU A 25 -3.42 1.85 1.98
N ALA A 26 -2.76 3.02 1.84
CA ALA A 26 -2.58 3.94 2.96
C ALA A 26 -3.92 4.43 3.54
N MET A 27 -4.90 4.74 2.68
CA MET A 27 -6.24 5.13 3.10
C MET A 27 -6.98 4.00 3.82
N ALA A 28 -6.86 2.76 3.36
CA ALA A 28 -7.46 1.61 4.01
C ALA A 28 -6.89 1.40 5.42
N ILE A 29 -5.56 1.48 5.57
CA ILE A 29 -4.90 1.38 6.88
C ILE A 29 -5.31 2.54 7.79
N ALA A 30 -5.41 3.76 7.27
CA ALA A 30 -5.93 4.90 8.03
C ALA A 30 -7.37 4.67 8.50
N GLY A 31 -8.22 4.10 7.64
CA GLY A 31 -9.59 3.70 7.99
C GLY A 31 -9.62 2.69 9.14
N PHE A 32 -8.77 1.66 9.10
CA PHE A 32 -8.64 0.70 10.21
C PHE A 32 -8.16 1.35 11.51
N ALA A 33 -7.20 2.28 11.42
CA ALA A 33 -6.72 3.01 12.59
C ALA A 33 -7.83 3.84 13.24
N VAL A 34 -8.64 4.55 12.43
CA VAL A 34 -9.80 5.30 12.92
C VAL A 34 -10.84 4.36 13.53
N PHE A 35 -11.14 3.24 12.87
CA PHE A 35 -12.09 2.25 13.37
C PHE A 35 -11.69 1.71 14.75
N TYR A 36 -10.42 1.34 14.94
CA TYR A 36 -9.89 0.89 16.23
C TYR A 36 -9.94 1.95 17.33
N LEU A 37 -9.69 3.22 16.98
CA LEU A 37 -9.85 4.32 17.94
C LEU A 37 -11.31 4.51 18.34
N VAL A 38 -12.26 4.35 17.42
CA VAL A 38 -13.69 4.43 17.72
C VAL A 38 -14.12 3.28 18.63
N GLU A 39 -13.75 2.03 18.33
CA GLU A 39 -14.03 0.87 19.20
C GLU A 39 -13.46 1.08 20.61
N LEU A 40 -12.23 1.58 20.72
CA LEU A 40 -11.59 1.88 22.00
C LEU A 40 -12.38 2.91 22.83
N VAL A 41 -12.91 3.96 22.18
CA VAL A 41 -13.71 4.98 22.86
C VAL A 41 -15.08 4.43 23.31
N LEU A 42 -15.66 3.52 22.54
CA LEU A 42 -16.91 2.84 22.89
C LEU A 42 -16.73 1.78 24.00
N GLY A 43 -15.48 1.47 24.37
CA GLY A 43 -15.15 0.42 25.33
C GLY A 43 -15.37 -0.99 24.76
N GLU A 44 -15.45 -1.11 23.44
CA GLU A 44 -15.58 -2.38 22.73
C GLU A 44 -14.17 -2.85 22.30
N GLY A 45 -13.88 -4.14 22.49
CA GLY A 45 -12.69 -4.77 21.90
C GLY A 45 -11.60 -5.21 22.89
N GLN A 46 -10.39 -5.35 22.36
CA GLN A 46 -9.23 -5.95 23.00
C GLN A 46 -8.60 -5.03 24.08
N ASP A 47 -7.56 -5.53 24.76
CA ASP A 47 -6.75 -4.74 25.70
C ASP A 47 -6.37 -3.36 25.09
N PRO A 48 -6.68 -2.24 25.77
CA PRO A 48 -6.38 -0.89 25.30
C PRO A 48 -4.93 -0.68 24.85
N MET A 49 -3.98 -1.33 25.53
CA MET A 49 -2.57 -1.23 25.20
C MET A 49 -2.28 -1.84 23.82
N ILE A 50 -2.91 -2.98 23.49
CA ILE A 50 -2.78 -3.63 22.18
C ILE A 50 -3.35 -2.73 21.09
N VAL A 51 -4.51 -2.11 21.33
CA VAL A 51 -5.15 -1.20 20.38
C VAL A 51 -4.26 0.01 20.10
N ILE A 52 -3.75 0.68 21.14
CA ILE A 52 -2.87 1.85 21.01
C ILE A 52 -1.61 1.50 20.21
N MET A 53 -0.94 0.40 20.54
CA MET A 53 0.26 -0.03 19.82
C MET A 53 -0.03 -0.38 18.35
N SER A 54 -1.19 -0.98 18.07
CA SER A 54 -1.64 -1.28 16.72
C SER A 54 -1.89 0.00 15.92
N VAL A 55 -2.59 0.97 16.50
CA VAL A 55 -2.85 2.27 15.88
C VAL A 55 -1.55 3.01 15.58
N VAL A 56 -0.62 3.08 16.53
CA VAL A 56 0.70 3.70 16.31
C VAL A 56 1.42 3.04 15.14
N THR A 57 1.43 1.70 15.10
CA THR A 57 2.04 0.94 13.99
C THR A 57 1.36 1.25 12.66
N MET A 58 0.03 1.26 12.62
CA MET A 58 -0.75 1.61 11.43
C MET A 58 -0.41 3.01 10.94
N LEU A 59 -0.31 4.01 11.82
CA LEU A 59 0.04 5.38 11.45
C LEU A 59 1.43 5.49 10.82
N VAL A 60 2.41 4.71 11.29
CA VAL A 60 3.74 4.64 10.65
C VAL A 60 3.62 4.14 9.21
N PHE A 61 2.81 3.10 8.96
CA PHE A 61 2.55 2.62 7.60
C PHE A 61 1.79 3.64 6.76
N VAL A 62 0.78 4.32 7.30
CA VAL A 62 0.04 5.38 6.58
C VAL A 62 1.00 6.46 6.10
N VAL A 63 1.88 6.95 6.97
CA VAL A 63 2.87 7.98 6.62
C VAL A 63 3.87 7.44 5.61
N GLY A 64 4.43 6.25 5.84
CA GLY A 64 5.41 5.61 4.95
C GLY A 64 4.85 5.39 3.54
N LEU A 65 3.67 4.78 3.43
CA LEU A 65 3.00 4.53 2.15
C LEU A 65 2.55 5.83 1.50
N GLY A 66 2.14 6.84 2.28
CA GLY A 66 1.88 8.19 1.77
C GLY A 66 3.09 8.80 1.06
N TYR A 67 4.27 8.70 1.66
CA TYR A 67 5.53 9.13 1.02
C TYR A 67 5.87 8.29 -0.22
N VAL A 68 5.63 6.98 -0.20
CA VAL A 68 5.84 6.11 -1.36
C VAL A 68 4.89 6.49 -2.50
N ALA A 69 3.60 6.68 -2.23
CA ALA A 69 2.62 7.10 -3.22
C ALA A 69 2.98 8.46 -3.84
N ALA A 70 3.36 9.44 -3.00
CA ALA A 70 3.84 10.74 -3.48
C ALA A 70 5.13 10.61 -4.30
N GLY A 71 6.06 9.76 -3.87
CA GLY A 71 7.31 9.46 -4.57
C GLY A 71 7.07 8.81 -5.94
N LEU A 72 6.19 7.81 -6.03
CA LEU A 72 5.81 7.17 -7.30
C LEU A 72 5.15 8.17 -8.25
N ARG A 73 4.24 9.02 -7.74
CA ARG A 73 3.60 10.09 -8.53
C ARG A 73 4.62 11.09 -9.09
N ARG A 74 5.65 11.40 -8.30
CA ARG A 74 6.77 12.28 -8.69
C ARG A 74 7.88 11.55 -9.44
N ARG A 75 7.75 10.24 -9.70
CA ARG A 75 8.77 9.39 -10.30
C ARG A 75 10.13 9.46 -9.58
N HIS A 76 10.13 9.47 -8.25
CA HIS A 76 11.35 9.45 -7.45
C HIS A 76 11.91 8.01 -7.32
N PRO A 77 13.21 7.78 -7.56
CA PRO A 77 13.78 6.43 -7.68
C PRO A 77 13.67 5.57 -6.43
N ARG A 78 13.75 6.18 -5.24
CA ARG A 78 13.63 5.46 -3.97
C ARG A 78 12.22 4.95 -3.66
N ALA A 79 11.20 5.29 -4.45
CA ALA A 79 9.82 4.89 -4.17
C ALA A 79 9.46 3.48 -4.68
N GLN A 80 10.20 2.93 -5.65
CA GLN A 80 9.85 1.62 -6.25
C GLN A 80 10.11 0.46 -5.29
N ALA A 81 11.29 0.44 -4.67
CA ALA A 81 11.69 -0.63 -3.75
C ALA A 81 10.69 -0.84 -2.58
N PRO A 82 10.32 0.20 -1.81
CA PRO A 82 9.36 0.03 -0.72
C PRO A 82 7.96 -0.35 -1.21
N ALA A 83 7.52 0.15 -2.38
CA ALA A 83 6.23 -0.24 -2.96
C ALA A 83 6.18 -1.74 -3.27
N ILE A 84 7.23 -2.28 -3.91
CA ILE A 84 7.35 -3.70 -4.23
C ILE A 84 7.48 -4.53 -2.95
N ALA A 85 8.29 -4.08 -1.99
CA ALA A 85 8.49 -4.82 -0.73
C ALA A 85 7.18 -4.95 0.05
N PHE A 86 6.46 -3.85 0.25
CA PHE A 86 5.19 -3.86 0.98
C PHE A 86 4.14 -4.72 0.28
N ASN A 87 3.97 -4.54 -1.03
CA ASN A 87 3.00 -5.33 -1.79
C ASN A 87 3.41 -6.80 -1.93
N GLY A 88 4.72 -7.08 -1.94
CA GLY A 88 5.25 -8.43 -1.88
C GLY A 88 4.89 -9.16 -0.58
N LEU A 89 4.79 -8.43 0.53
CA LEU A 89 4.27 -8.96 1.80
C LEU A 89 2.74 -9.14 1.78
N LEU A 90 2.03 -8.28 1.05
CA LEU A 90 0.57 -8.39 0.90
C LEU A 90 0.15 -9.61 0.06
N VAL A 91 0.98 -10.12 -0.85
CA VAL A 91 0.66 -11.32 -1.64
C VAL A 91 0.43 -12.55 -0.77
N PRO A 92 1.38 -13.02 0.08
CA PRO A 92 1.14 -14.15 0.97
C PRO A 92 0.04 -13.85 2.00
N LEU A 93 -0.07 -12.60 2.48
CA LEU A 93 -1.17 -12.19 3.36
C LEU A 93 -2.54 -12.36 2.67
N GLY A 94 -2.68 -11.89 1.44
CA GLY A 94 -3.91 -12.00 0.65
C GLY A 94 -4.31 -13.45 0.39
N ILE A 95 -3.33 -14.34 0.17
CA ILE A 95 -3.56 -15.79 0.07
C ILE A 95 -4.06 -16.36 1.41
N ALA A 96 -3.40 -16.00 2.52
CA ALA A 96 -3.80 -16.45 3.85
C ALA A 96 -5.19 -15.95 4.25
N LEU A 97 -5.60 -14.75 3.83
CA LEU A 97 -6.90 -14.15 4.15
C LEU A 97 -8.08 -14.99 3.65
N PHE A 98 -7.93 -15.84 2.63
CA PHE A 98 -9.01 -16.74 2.21
C PHE A 98 -9.46 -17.72 3.31
N GLN A 99 -8.63 -17.94 4.34
CA GLN A 99 -8.96 -18.78 5.49
C GLN A 99 -9.67 -18.01 6.63
N PHE A 100 -9.53 -16.69 6.68
CA PHE A 100 -9.91 -15.87 7.83
C PHE A 100 -10.90 -14.74 7.50
N ALA A 101 -11.13 -14.46 6.22
CA ALA A 101 -11.94 -13.36 5.74
C ALA A 101 -12.85 -13.78 4.58
N PRO A 102 -13.91 -13.01 4.29
CA PRO A 102 -14.73 -13.23 3.10
C PRO A 102 -13.86 -13.27 1.83
N ALA A 103 -14.13 -14.25 0.96
CA ALA A 103 -13.31 -14.49 -0.24
C ALA A 103 -13.16 -13.26 -1.14
N TRP A 104 -14.18 -12.40 -1.23
CA TRP A 104 -14.12 -11.18 -2.02
C TRP A 104 -13.10 -10.17 -1.47
N LEU A 105 -12.94 -10.09 -0.15
CA LEU A 105 -12.00 -9.18 0.50
C LEU A 105 -10.57 -9.70 0.35
N ALA A 106 -10.36 -11.00 0.57
CA ALA A 106 -9.09 -11.66 0.32
C ALA A 106 -8.63 -11.50 -1.15
N ALA A 107 -9.55 -11.73 -2.10
CA ALA A 107 -9.29 -11.51 -3.52
C ALA A 107 -8.95 -10.05 -3.83
N THR A 108 -9.65 -9.08 -3.22
CA THR A 108 -9.38 -7.65 -3.42
C THR A 108 -7.97 -7.27 -3.00
N VAL A 109 -7.54 -7.71 -1.81
CA VAL A 109 -6.18 -7.47 -1.30
C VAL A 109 -5.13 -8.10 -2.21
N LEU A 110 -5.34 -9.36 -2.60
CA LEU A 110 -4.40 -10.08 -3.46
C LEU A 110 -4.28 -9.43 -4.86
N ILE A 111 -5.41 -9.07 -5.47
CA ILE A 111 -5.43 -8.41 -6.78
C ILE A 111 -4.77 -7.04 -6.68
N ALA A 112 -5.09 -6.23 -5.67
CA ALA A 112 -4.45 -4.94 -5.46
C ALA A 112 -2.92 -5.09 -5.37
N ALA A 113 -2.44 -6.04 -4.55
CA ALA A 113 -1.02 -6.29 -4.38
C ALA A 113 -0.31 -6.65 -5.69
N VAL A 114 -0.87 -7.60 -6.44
CA VAL A 114 -0.31 -8.05 -7.73
C VAL A 114 -0.33 -6.91 -8.76
N VAL A 115 -1.44 -6.18 -8.87
CA VAL A 115 -1.58 -5.07 -9.82
C VAL A 115 -0.62 -3.93 -9.47
N THR A 116 -0.43 -3.61 -8.19
CA THR A 116 0.55 -2.61 -7.75
C THR A 116 1.96 -3.04 -8.18
N ILE A 117 2.38 -4.27 -7.90
CA ILE A 117 3.71 -4.78 -8.28
C ILE A 117 3.91 -4.70 -9.79
N VAL A 118 2.97 -5.22 -10.58
CA VAL A 118 3.04 -5.21 -12.05
C VAL A 118 3.10 -3.77 -12.58
N SER A 119 2.36 -2.84 -11.97
CA SER A 119 2.37 -1.42 -12.34
C SER A 119 3.71 -0.74 -12.01
N VAL A 120 4.29 -1.02 -10.83
CA VAL A 120 5.59 -0.48 -10.43
C VAL A 120 6.73 -1.02 -11.31
N ILE A 121 6.71 -2.31 -11.64
CA ILE A 121 7.69 -2.88 -12.58
C ILE A 121 7.49 -2.27 -13.97
N GLY A 122 6.24 -2.20 -14.42
CA GLY A 122 5.90 -1.75 -15.76
C GLY A 122 6.09 -0.25 -16.01
N MET A 123 6.22 0.59 -14.98
CA MET A 123 6.55 2.01 -15.16
C MET A 123 8.03 2.25 -15.51
N GLY A 124 8.86 1.21 -15.52
CA GLY A 124 10.29 1.26 -15.83
C GLY A 124 11.14 1.72 -14.65
N ARG A 125 12.45 1.46 -14.69
CA ARG A 125 13.39 1.96 -13.68
C ARG A 125 13.40 3.48 -13.67
N LEU A 126 13.50 4.01 -12.46
CA LEU A 126 13.69 5.42 -12.21
C LEU A 126 15.17 5.61 -11.86
N ASP A 127 15.85 6.50 -12.58
CA ASP A 127 17.26 6.85 -12.38
C ASP A 127 17.39 8.18 -11.63
#